data_AF-E5VKG6-F1
#
_entry.id   AF-E5VKG6-F1
#
_cell.length_a   1.000
_cell.length_b   1.000
_cell.length_c   1.000
_cell.angle_alpha   90.00
_cell.angle_beta   90.00
_cell.angle_gamma   90.00
#
_symmetry.space_group_name_H-M   'P 1'
#
loop_
_entity.id
_entity.type
_entity.pdbx_description
1 polymer ?
#
loop_
_entity_poly.entity_id
_entity_poly.type
_entity_poly.pdbx_seq_one_letter_code
_entity_poly.pdbx_strand_id
1 'polypeptide(L)'
;MVIDLDDFWKWVEEDKDRMDFSNFEPYSLGAEPEWVSAKRKIDYDKRQRIGHHNQQWTKLEDQKLKRMLESQRYSYSDIAKELKHSEGAVKRRMHNLGIKLKPPRSPTKMWTKEEEVRLLDMKEAGYDWSQIGEKLDRTALACRGKYERMQNPLYMKRYYRDKRGKYEYNGIKDLSPDQIRKSIQEQNDLAEFETVEAK
;
A
#
# COMPACT_ATOMS: atom_id res chain seq x y z
N MET A 1 -15.17 -19.44 25.80
CA MET A 1 -14.80 -18.10 25.31
C MET A 1 -15.84 -17.72 24.28
N VAL A 2 -16.74 -16.81 24.62
CA VAL A 2 -17.78 -16.32 23.72
C VAL A 2 -17.24 -15.02 23.13
N ILE A 3 -17.08 -14.97 21.81
CA ILE A 3 -16.69 -13.75 21.10
C ILE A 3 -18.00 -13.06 20.74
N ASP A 4 -18.18 -11.82 21.18
CA ASP A 4 -19.29 -10.99 20.72
C ASP A 4 -19.07 -10.63 19.25
N LEU A 5 -20.10 -10.84 18.43
CA LEU A 5 -20.03 -10.56 17.00
C LEU A 5 -19.81 -9.08 16.73
N ASP A 6 -20.36 -8.20 17.58
CA ASP A 6 -20.22 -6.76 17.43
C ASP A 6 -18.78 -6.32 17.69
N ASP A 7 -18.12 -6.90 18.70
CA ASP A 7 -16.72 -6.60 19.00
C ASP A 7 -15.77 -7.19 17.95
N PHE A 8 -16.13 -8.33 17.35
CA PHE A 8 -15.42 -8.86 16.20
C PHE A 8 -15.47 -7.89 15.01
N TRP A 9 -16.65 -7.35 14.67
CA TRP A 9 -16.78 -6.42 13.54
C TRP A 9 -16.04 -5.11 13.76
N LYS A 10 -16.06 -4.53 14.97
CA LYS A 10 -15.25 -3.35 15.32
C LYS A 10 -13.76 -3.63 15.13
N TRP A 11 -13.30 -4.79 15.60
CA TRP A 11 -11.89 -5.17 15.48
C TRP A 11 -11.44 -5.32 14.03
N VAL A 12 -12.28 -5.91 13.16
CA VAL A 12 -11.93 -6.00 11.72
C VAL A 12 -12.04 -4.65 11.02
N GLU A 13 -12.95 -3.78 11.45
CA GLU A 13 -13.08 -2.43 10.90
C GLU A 13 -11.84 -1.58 11.16
N GLU A 14 -11.20 -1.73 12.32
CA GLU A 14 -9.93 -1.07 12.67
C GLU A 14 -8.76 -1.54 11.81
N ASP A 15 -8.67 -2.84 11.51
CA ASP A 15 -7.60 -3.41 10.67
C ASP A 15 -8.15 -4.30 9.56
N LYS A 16 -8.76 -3.65 8.57
CA LYS A 16 -9.34 -4.31 7.40
C LYS A 16 -8.30 -5.14 6.64
N ASP A 17 -7.01 -4.85 6.71
CA ASP A 17 -6.00 -5.59 5.92
C ASP A 17 -5.73 -7.00 6.47
N ARG A 18 -6.10 -7.27 7.73
CA ARG A 18 -5.82 -8.56 8.38
C ARG A 18 -6.69 -9.71 7.90
N MET A 19 -7.89 -9.44 7.38
CA MET A 19 -8.86 -10.46 7.05
C MET A 19 -9.23 -10.45 5.56
N ASP A 20 -9.11 -11.62 4.92
CA ASP A 20 -9.51 -11.87 3.53
C ASP A 20 -10.93 -12.46 3.49
N PHE A 21 -11.89 -11.70 2.95
CA PHE A 21 -13.29 -12.12 2.83
C PHE A 21 -13.63 -12.86 1.54
N SER A 22 -12.66 -13.04 0.64
CA SER A 22 -12.94 -13.57 -0.70
C SER A 22 -13.27 -15.07 -0.75
N ASN A 23 -13.04 -15.81 0.35
CA ASN A 23 -13.47 -17.21 0.51
C ASN A 23 -14.76 -17.39 1.31
N PHE A 24 -15.29 -16.34 1.93
CA PHE A 24 -16.42 -16.45 2.85
C PHE A 24 -17.74 -16.26 2.12
N GLU A 25 -18.69 -17.16 2.39
CA GLU A 25 -20.08 -16.98 1.96
C GLU A 25 -20.70 -15.77 2.67
N PRO A 26 -21.54 -14.98 1.97
CA PRO A 26 -22.29 -13.90 2.60
C PRO A 26 -23.08 -14.40 3.80
N TYR A 27 -23.01 -13.67 4.91
CA TYR A 27 -23.70 -13.94 6.18
C TYR A 27 -23.24 -15.20 6.92
N SER A 28 -22.12 -15.82 6.52
CA SER A 28 -21.57 -17.00 7.22
C SER A 28 -21.13 -16.71 8.67
N LEU A 29 -20.86 -15.43 9.00
CA LEU A 29 -20.50 -14.98 10.33
C LEU A 29 -21.67 -14.32 11.08
N GLY A 30 -22.88 -14.27 10.50
CA GLY A 30 -24.04 -13.58 11.07
C GLY A 30 -24.38 -12.28 10.34
N ALA A 31 -24.93 -11.30 11.06
CA ALA A 31 -25.28 -10.00 10.50
C ALA A 31 -24.00 -9.28 10.04
N GLU A 32 -23.87 -9.03 8.73
CA GLU A 32 -22.72 -8.35 8.15
C GLU A 32 -22.97 -6.84 8.04
N PRO A 33 -22.02 -6.00 8.48
CA PRO A 33 -22.00 -4.58 8.14
C PRO A 33 -21.93 -4.35 6.63
N GLU A 34 -22.49 -3.24 6.15
CA GLU A 34 -22.54 -2.92 4.70
C GLU A 34 -21.15 -2.87 4.05
N TRP A 35 -20.12 -2.42 4.78
CA TRP A 35 -18.75 -2.30 4.28
C TRP A 35 -18.11 -3.65 3.94
N VAL A 36 -18.55 -4.75 4.56
CA VAL A 36 -18.02 -6.11 4.30
C VAL A 36 -18.30 -6.52 2.86
N SER A 37 -19.47 -6.16 2.34
CA SER A 37 -19.84 -6.46 0.95
C SER A 37 -18.93 -5.78 -0.07
N ALA A 38 -18.55 -4.52 0.20
CA ALA A 38 -17.62 -3.76 -0.62
C ALA A 38 -16.21 -4.36 -0.52
N LYS A 39 -15.78 -4.72 0.69
CA LYS A 39 -14.47 -5.34 0.91
C LYS A 39 -14.34 -6.70 0.26
N ARG A 40 -15.37 -7.55 0.31
CA ARG A 40 -15.41 -8.86 -0.36
C ARG A 40 -15.12 -8.73 -1.86
N LYS A 41 -15.66 -7.70 -2.52
CA LYS A 41 -15.35 -7.40 -3.93
C LYS A 41 -13.88 -7.02 -4.13
N ILE A 42 -13.32 -6.20 -3.24
CA ILE A 42 -11.91 -5.78 -3.29
C ILE A 42 -10.97 -6.97 -3.10
N ASP A 43 -11.26 -7.83 -2.14
CA ASP A 43 -10.45 -9.02 -1.82
C ASP A 43 -10.53 -10.06 -2.95
N TYR A 44 -11.72 -10.26 -3.52
CA TYR A 44 -11.89 -11.15 -4.67
C TYR A 44 -11.05 -10.69 -5.87
N ASP A 45 -11.10 -9.40 -6.16
CA ASP A 45 -10.34 -8.77 -7.23
C ASP A 45 -8.82 -8.82 -6.97
N LYS A 46 -8.37 -8.70 -5.71
CA LYS A 46 -6.98 -8.91 -5.30
C LYS A 46 -6.50 -10.32 -5.65
N ARG A 47 -7.29 -11.35 -5.31
CA ARG A 47 -6.95 -12.75 -5.57
C ARG A 47 -6.86 -13.10 -7.06
N GLN A 48 -7.67 -12.45 -7.91
CA GLN A 48 -7.62 -12.69 -9.35
C GLN A 48 -6.38 -12.09 -10.03
N ARG A 49 -5.85 -11.00 -9.47
CA ARG A 49 -4.68 -10.28 -10.00
C ARG A 49 -3.35 -10.87 -9.57
N ILE A 50 -3.22 -11.17 -8.29
CA ILE A 50 -1.98 -11.69 -7.71
C ILE A 50 -2.21 -13.16 -7.38
N GLY A 51 -1.35 -14.02 -7.91
CA GLY A 51 -1.34 -15.44 -7.60
C GLY A 51 -1.19 -15.71 -6.10
N HIS A 52 -1.36 -16.96 -5.71
CA HIS A 52 -1.26 -17.33 -4.30
C HIS A 52 0.12 -17.01 -3.74
N HIS A 53 0.15 -16.66 -2.45
CA HIS A 53 1.41 -16.52 -1.73
C HIS A 53 2.21 -17.84 -1.85
N ASN A 54 3.52 -17.73 -2.09
CA ASN A 54 4.42 -18.87 -2.35
C ASN A 54 4.04 -19.74 -3.56
N GLN A 55 3.30 -19.21 -4.54
CA GLN A 55 3.05 -19.94 -5.78
C GLN A 55 4.37 -20.39 -6.43
N GLN A 56 4.41 -21.66 -6.81
CA GLN A 56 5.58 -22.27 -7.43
C GLN A 56 5.80 -21.70 -8.83
N TRP A 57 7.03 -21.31 -9.12
CA TRP A 57 7.41 -20.84 -10.45
C TRP A 57 7.49 -22.00 -11.44
N THR A 58 6.83 -21.84 -12.57
CA THR A 58 6.87 -22.74 -13.70
C THR A 58 8.01 -22.38 -14.65
N LYS A 59 8.49 -23.35 -15.43
CA LYS A 59 9.51 -23.12 -16.46
C LYS A 59 9.03 -22.13 -17.54
N LEU A 60 7.72 -22.08 -17.80
CA LEU A 60 7.11 -21.15 -18.76
C LEU A 60 7.17 -19.71 -18.25
N GLU A 61 6.84 -19.47 -16.97
CA GLU A 61 6.97 -18.16 -16.36
C GLU A 61 8.43 -17.67 -16.37
N ASP A 62 9.40 -18.56 -16.12
CA ASP A 62 10.82 -18.21 -16.18
C ASP A 62 11.25 -17.79 -17.60
N GLN A 63 10.79 -18.52 -18.63
CA GLN A 63 11.06 -18.17 -20.02
C GLN A 63 10.41 -16.83 -20.40
N LYS A 64 9.17 -16.60 -19.96
CA LYS A 64 8.45 -15.34 -20.18
C LYS A 64 9.17 -14.17 -19.49
N LEU A 65 9.60 -14.34 -18.25
CA LEU A 65 10.39 -13.37 -17.50
C LEU A 65 11.67 -12.99 -18.25
N LYS A 66 12.43 -13.96 -18.76
CA LYS A 66 13.64 -13.71 -19.56
C LYS A 66 13.34 -12.90 -20.82
N ARG A 67 12.31 -13.29 -21.59
CA ARG A 67 11.90 -12.57 -22.81
C ARG A 67 11.49 -11.13 -22.53
N MET A 68 10.74 -10.89 -21.45
CA MET A 68 10.33 -9.54 -21.05
C MET A 68 11.51 -8.68 -20.58
N LEU A 69 12.51 -9.29 -19.94
CA LEU A 69 13.72 -8.59 -19.55
C LEU A 69 14.60 -8.25 -20.75
N GLU A 70 14.73 -9.16 -21.71
CA GLU A 70 15.48 -8.95 -22.96
C GLU A 70 14.89 -7.80 -23.80
N SER A 71 13.56 -7.63 -23.79
CA SER A 71 12.92 -6.55 -24.54
C SER A 71 13.21 -5.15 -23.98
N GLN A 72 13.64 -5.04 -22.70
CA GLN A 72 14.00 -3.78 -22.01
C GLN A 72 12.91 -2.68 -22.05
N ARG A 73 11.67 -3.02 -22.40
CA ARG A 73 10.54 -2.07 -22.47
C ARG A 73 9.69 -2.05 -21.22
N TYR A 74 9.69 -3.13 -20.46
CA TYR A 74 8.80 -3.34 -19.32
C TYR A 74 9.48 -3.00 -18.01
N SER A 75 8.79 -2.29 -17.12
CA SER A 75 9.26 -2.07 -15.75
C SER A 75 8.99 -3.28 -14.86
N TYR A 76 9.49 -3.24 -13.62
CA TYR A 76 9.21 -4.26 -12.62
C TYR A 76 7.70 -4.43 -12.35
N SER A 77 6.96 -3.32 -12.33
CA SER A 77 5.50 -3.32 -12.15
C SER A 77 4.81 -4.08 -13.28
N ASP A 78 5.24 -3.87 -14.52
CA ASP A 78 4.59 -4.42 -15.70
C ASP A 78 4.87 -5.92 -15.80
N ILE A 79 6.12 -6.32 -15.51
CA ILE A 79 6.51 -7.73 -15.42
C ILE A 79 5.72 -8.44 -14.30
N ALA A 80 5.58 -7.81 -13.14
CA ALA A 80 4.82 -8.36 -12.03
C ALA A 80 3.34 -8.59 -12.41
N LYS A 81 2.70 -7.60 -13.03
CA LYS A 81 1.31 -7.69 -13.52
C LYS A 81 1.14 -8.82 -14.53
N GLU A 82 2.02 -8.89 -15.52
CA GLU A 82 1.95 -9.85 -16.63
C GLU A 82 2.20 -11.30 -16.19
N LEU A 83 2.97 -11.49 -15.12
CA LEU A 83 3.25 -12.80 -14.52
C LEU A 83 2.28 -13.14 -13.37
N LYS A 84 1.39 -12.22 -12.98
CA LYS A 84 0.54 -12.33 -11.78
C LYS A 84 1.33 -12.66 -10.50
N HIS A 85 2.57 -12.20 -10.42
CA HIS A 85 3.44 -12.33 -9.25
C HIS A 85 3.71 -10.96 -8.64
N SER A 86 4.02 -10.92 -7.34
CA SER A 86 4.41 -9.65 -6.71
C SER A 86 5.77 -9.16 -7.21
N GLU A 87 6.01 -7.85 -7.18
CA GLU A 87 7.31 -7.27 -7.56
C GLU A 87 8.48 -7.88 -6.77
N GLY A 88 8.24 -8.20 -5.48
CA GLY A 88 9.23 -8.84 -4.62
C GLY A 88 9.54 -10.28 -5.08
N ALA A 89 8.52 -11.05 -5.46
CA ALA A 89 8.70 -12.39 -6.00
C ALA A 89 9.50 -12.37 -7.31
N VAL A 90 9.21 -11.44 -8.22
CA VAL A 90 9.96 -11.25 -9.47
C VAL A 90 11.43 -10.93 -9.18
N LYS A 91 11.71 -9.97 -8.29
CA LYS A 91 13.09 -9.62 -7.91
C LYS A 91 13.83 -10.81 -7.31
N ARG A 92 13.18 -11.57 -6.42
CA ARG A 92 13.78 -12.76 -5.81
C ARG A 92 14.03 -13.84 -6.85
N ARG A 93 13.11 -14.02 -7.80
CA ARG A 93 13.27 -14.99 -8.89
C ARG A 93 14.40 -14.63 -9.82
N MET A 94 14.54 -13.36 -10.21
CA MET A 94 15.68 -12.89 -11.01
C MET A 94 17.01 -13.17 -10.33
N HIS A 95 17.09 -12.95 -9.01
CA HIS A 95 18.26 -13.30 -8.22
C HIS A 95 18.53 -14.81 -8.25
N ASN A 96 17.51 -15.64 -8.05
CA ASN A 96 17.64 -17.10 -8.06
C ASN A 96 18.10 -17.63 -9.43
N LEU A 97 17.68 -17.00 -10.53
CA LEU A 97 18.08 -17.34 -11.89
C LEU A 97 19.44 -16.75 -12.30
N GLY A 98 20.08 -15.94 -11.45
CA GLY A 98 21.37 -15.31 -11.74
C GLY A 98 21.33 -14.24 -12.85
N ILE A 99 20.16 -13.64 -13.10
CA ILE A 99 19.99 -12.65 -14.17
C ILE A 99 20.59 -11.31 -13.73
N LYS A 100 21.59 -10.82 -14.48
CA LYS A 100 22.24 -9.52 -14.21
C LYS A 100 21.52 -8.33 -14.86
N LEU A 101 20.73 -8.58 -15.90
CA LEU A 101 19.98 -7.56 -16.62
C LEU A 101 18.88 -6.99 -15.72
N LYS A 102 18.82 -5.66 -15.62
CA LYS A 102 17.81 -4.94 -14.83
C LYS A 102 16.80 -4.30 -15.78
N PRO A 103 15.49 -4.40 -15.51
CA PRO A 103 14.49 -3.65 -16.27
C PRO A 103 14.62 -2.15 -15.98
N PRO A 104 14.13 -1.29 -16.89
CA PRO A 104 14.07 0.15 -16.70
C PRO A 104 13.25 0.52 -15.46
N ARG A 105 13.70 1.57 -14.76
CA ARG A 105 12.97 2.13 -13.62
C ARG A 105 11.78 2.95 -14.11
N SER A 106 10.68 2.87 -13.37
CA SER A 106 9.56 3.80 -13.52
C SER A 106 10.04 5.24 -13.26
N PRO A 107 9.51 6.24 -13.97
CA PRO A 107 9.87 7.64 -13.76
C PRO A 107 9.47 8.11 -12.35
N THR A 108 10.24 9.05 -11.80
CA THR A 108 9.93 9.67 -10.51
C THR A 108 8.81 10.70 -10.69
N LYS A 109 7.70 10.53 -9.96
CA LYS A 109 6.55 11.44 -9.99
C LYS A 109 6.34 12.10 -8.61
N MET A 110 6.21 13.42 -8.56
CA MET A 110 5.87 14.14 -7.31
C MET A 110 4.42 13.88 -6.91
N TRP A 111 4.12 13.83 -5.60
CA TRP A 111 2.75 13.63 -5.10
C TRP A 111 1.96 14.92 -5.19
N THR A 112 0.73 14.82 -5.68
CA THR A 112 -0.26 15.90 -5.62
C THR A 112 -1.18 15.72 -4.42
N LYS A 113 -1.78 16.81 -3.93
CA LYS A 113 -2.74 16.75 -2.80
C LYS A 113 -3.93 15.84 -3.11
N GLU A 114 -4.42 15.85 -4.36
CA GLU A 114 -5.50 14.97 -4.81
C GLU A 114 -5.13 13.48 -4.74
N GLU A 115 -3.92 13.12 -5.17
CA GLU A 115 -3.42 11.74 -5.06
C GLU A 115 -3.26 11.30 -3.59
N GLU A 116 -2.91 12.22 -2.70
CA GLU A 116 -2.78 11.94 -1.26
C GLU A 116 -4.14 11.66 -0.62
N VAL A 117 -5.15 12.48 -0.92
CA VAL A 117 -6.53 12.26 -0.47
C VAL A 117 -7.04 10.91 -0.99
N ARG A 118 -6.87 10.66 -2.29
CA ARG A 118 -7.28 9.39 -2.91
C ARG A 118 -6.57 8.18 -2.31
N LEU A 119 -5.29 8.32 -1.93
CA LEU A 119 -4.56 7.27 -1.24
C LEU A 119 -5.16 6.96 0.13
N LEU A 120 -5.55 7.98 0.90
CA LEU A 120 -6.18 7.81 2.21
C LEU A 120 -7.55 7.14 2.08
N ASP A 121 -8.39 7.62 1.14
CA ASP A 121 -9.73 7.08 0.88
C ASP A 121 -9.66 5.59 0.50
N MET A 122 -8.72 5.23 -0.37
CA MET A 122 -8.54 3.84 -0.77
C MET A 122 -8.00 2.98 0.37
N LYS A 123 -7.12 3.52 1.22
CA LYS A 123 -6.62 2.76 2.36
C LYS A 123 -7.72 2.50 3.39
N GLU A 124 -8.58 3.49 3.64
CA GLU A 124 -9.74 3.41 4.53
C GLU A 124 -10.79 2.41 4.02
N ALA A 125 -10.99 2.36 2.70
CA ALA A 125 -11.83 1.36 2.05
C ALA A 125 -11.24 -0.06 2.08
N GLY A 126 -9.98 -0.24 2.54
CA GLY A 126 -9.34 -1.55 2.69
C GLY A 126 -8.71 -2.09 1.40
N TYR A 127 -8.35 -1.22 0.45
CA TYR A 127 -7.57 -1.62 -0.72
C TYR A 127 -6.13 -1.96 -0.36
N ASP A 128 -5.58 -2.97 -1.02
CA ASP A 128 -4.18 -3.35 -0.91
C ASP A 128 -3.25 -2.33 -1.59
N TRP A 129 -2.00 -2.22 -1.14
CA TRP A 129 -1.00 -1.33 -1.73
C TRP A 129 -0.77 -1.55 -3.22
N SER A 130 -0.87 -2.81 -3.70
CA SER A 130 -0.80 -3.10 -5.13
C SER A 130 -1.98 -2.53 -5.91
N GLN A 131 -3.19 -2.60 -5.36
CA GLN A 131 -4.39 -2.03 -5.97
C GLN A 131 -4.37 -0.49 -5.93
N ILE A 132 -3.91 0.09 -4.82
CA ILE A 132 -3.73 1.54 -4.67
C ILE A 132 -2.70 2.05 -5.67
N GLY A 133 -1.55 1.36 -5.79
CA GLY A 133 -0.51 1.71 -6.75
C GLY A 133 -1.04 1.71 -8.19
N GLU A 134 -1.80 0.67 -8.56
CA GLU A 134 -2.38 0.58 -9.90
C GLU A 134 -3.37 1.73 -10.20
N LYS A 135 -4.25 2.09 -9.27
CA LYS A 135 -5.19 3.21 -9.50
C LYS A 135 -4.53 4.59 -9.54
N LEU A 136 -3.34 4.74 -8.95
CA LEU A 136 -2.59 5.99 -8.89
C LEU A 136 -1.44 6.05 -9.91
N ASP A 137 -1.29 5.03 -10.77
CA ASP A 137 -0.16 4.83 -11.67
C ASP A 137 1.20 4.94 -10.96
N ARG A 138 1.29 4.33 -9.78
CA ARG A 138 2.47 4.30 -8.92
C ARG A 138 2.79 2.89 -8.47
N THR A 139 4.02 2.68 -8.01
CA THR A 139 4.39 1.40 -7.41
C THR A 139 3.77 1.26 -6.02
N ALA A 140 3.42 0.04 -5.62
CA ALA A 140 2.85 -0.26 -4.30
C ALA A 140 3.74 0.28 -3.16
N LEU A 141 5.06 0.16 -3.33
CA LEU A 141 6.04 0.65 -2.36
C LEU A 141 6.05 2.18 -2.25
N ALA A 142 5.83 2.90 -3.36
CA ALA A 142 5.75 4.35 -3.33
C ALA A 142 4.50 4.83 -2.56
N CYS A 143 3.36 4.15 -2.73
CA CYS A 143 2.14 4.44 -1.99
C CYS A 143 2.31 4.16 -0.49
N ARG A 144 2.80 2.96 -0.14
CA ARG A 144 3.10 2.60 1.26
C ARG A 144 4.05 3.60 1.92
N GLY A 145 5.18 3.90 1.27
CA GLY A 145 6.16 4.84 1.81
C GLY A 145 5.66 6.29 1.87
N LYS A 146 4.67 6.68 1.05
CA LYS A 146 4.00 7.98 1.21
C LYS A 146 3.07 7.96 2.43
N TYR A 147 2.28 6.91 2.59
CA TYR A 147 1.38 6.73 3.73
C TYR A 147 2.13 6.75 5.07
N GLU A 148 3.21 5.99 5.20
CA GLU A 148 4.06 5.96 6.41
C GLU A 148 4.62 7.36 6.74
N ARG A 149 4.94 8.17 5.73
CA ARG A 149 5.40 9.56 5.91
C ARG A 149 4.28 10.50 6.35
N MET A 150 3.04 10.24 5.95
CA MET A 150 1.87 11.01 6.41
C MET A 150 1.49 10.64 7.84
N GLN A 151 1.62 9.36 8.23
CA GLN A 151 1.46 8.92 9.61
C GLN A 151 2.51 9.51 10.56
N ASN A 152 3.73 9.71 10.07
CA ASN A 152 4.81 10.28 10.87
C ASN A 152 5.49 11.47 10.18
N PRO A 153 4.89 12.67 10.26
CA PRO A 153 5.47 13.88 9.66
C PRO A 153 6.86 14.21 10.19
N LEU A 154 7.15 13.85 11.45
CA LEU A 154 8.43 14.10 12.11
C LEU A 154 9.52 13.11 11.69
N TYR A 155 9.16 11.92 11.22
CA TYR A 155 10.09 10.91 10.70
C TYR A 155 10.89 11.40 9.49
N MET A 156 10.35 12.36 8.73
CA MET A 156 11.00 12.95 7.56
C MET A 156 12.02 14.05 7.86
N LYS A 157 12.17 14.54 9.11
CA LYS A 157 13.28 15.44 9.45
C LYS A 157 14.55 14.60 9.42
N ARG A 158 15.11 14.46 8.21
CA ARG A 158 16.30 13.68 7.88
C ARG A 158 17.25 13.72 9.07
N TYR A 159 17.50 12.54 9.64
CA TYR A 159 18.71 12.25 10.38
C TYR A 159 19.91 12.52 9.46
N TYR A 160 20.24 13.80 9.26
CA TYR A 160 21.58 14.18 8.84
C TYR A 160 22.48 13.54 9.89
N ARG A 161 23.46 12.77 9.43
CA ARG A 161 24.39 12.02 10.29
C ARG A 161 24.99 12.89 11.41
N ASP A 162 25.05 14.21 11.17
CA ASP A 162 25.57 15.26 12.06
C ASP A 162 24.57 15.85 13.07
N LYS A 163 23.27 15.48 13.04
CA LYS A 163 22.23 16.01 13.95
C LYS A 163 21.56 14.94 14.83
N ARG A 164 22.29 13.85 15.13
CA ARG A 164 21.80 12.69 15.91
C ARG A 164 21.25 12.99 17.31
N GLY A 165 21.45 14.19 17.87
CA GLY A 165 20.99 14.58 19.21
C GLY A 165 19.93 15.70 19.27
N LYS A 166 19.35 16.14 18.13
CA LYS A 166 18.42 17.30 18.10
C LYS A 166 16.94 16.94 17.93
N TYR A 167 16.60 15.66 17.84
CA TYR A 167 15.22 15.22 17.63
C TYR A 167 14.89 14.09 18.60
N GLU A 168 13.82 14.26 19.36
CA GLU A 168 13.23 13.18 20.16
C GLU A 168 12.52 12.20 19.21
N TYR A 169 12.84 10.92 19.36
CA TYR A 169 12.22 9.85 18.57
C TYR A 169 10.80 9.61 19.10
N ASN A 170 9.80 10.06 18.36
CA ASN A 170 8.40 9.98 18.80
C ASN A 170 7.71 8.65 18.42
N GLY A 171 8.46 7.58 18.17
CA GLY A 171 7.93 6.27 17.79
C GLY A 171 7.38 6.19 16.36
N ILE A 172 6.99 4.98 15.94
CA ILE A 172 6.12 4.77 14.76
C ILE A 172 4.70 5.02 15.25
N LYS A 173 4.00 6.00 14.68
CA LYS A 173 2.58 6.22 14.98
C LYS A 173 1.74 5.41 14.00
N ASP A 174 0.96 4.46 14.48
CA ASP A 174 -0.02 3.73 13.68
C ASP A 174 -1.31 4.56 13.57
N LEU A 175 -1.22 5.73 12.92
CA LEU A 175 -2.39 6.61 12.76
C LEU A 175 -3.34 6.06 11.70
N SER A 176 -4.63 5.99 12.05
CA SER A 176 -5.72 5.74 11.10
C SER A 176 -5.79 6.84 10.03
N PRO A 177 -6.25 6.55 8.79
CA PRO A 177 -6.45 7.57 7.76
C PRO A 177 -7.21 8.83 8.25
N ASP A 178 -8.20 8.69 9.13
CA ASP A 178 -8.94 9.83 9.69
C ASP A 178 -8.11 10.69 10.63
N GLN A 179 -7.25 10.07 11.43
CA GLN A 179 -6.32 10.80 12.29
C GLN A 179 -5.28 11.54 11.45
N ILE A 180 -4.86 10.97 10.32
CA ILE A 180 -3.99 11.64 9.35
C ILE A 180 -4.72 12.86 8.77
N ARG A 181 -5.98 12.72 8.32
CA ARG A 181 -6.78 13.85 7.80
C ARG A 181 -6.89 14.99 8.81
N LYS A 182 -7.20 14.68 10.08
CA LYS A 182 -7.25 15.68 11.16
C LYS A 182 -5.92 16.40 11.34
N SER A 183 -4.81 15.64 11.37
CA SER A 183 -3.48 16.23 11.51
C SER A 183 -3.08 17.12 10.32
N ILE A 184 -3.54 16.78 9.11
CA ILE A 184 -3.32 17.61 7.91
C ILE A 184 -4.14 18.90 7.99
N GLN A 185 -5.40 18.81 8.43
CA GLN A 185 -6.27 19.98 8.59
C GLN A 185 -5.69 20.94 9.64
N GLU A 186 -5.31 20.42 10.81
CA GLU A 186 -4.68 21.20 11.88
C GLU A 186 -3.41 21.91 11.40
N GLN A 187 -2.59 21.25 10.56
CA GLN A 187 -1.40 21.86 9.97
C GLN A 187 -1.72 22.97 8.97
N ASN A 188 -2.75 22.80 8.15
CA ASN A 188 -3.19 23.83 7.21
C ASN A 188 -3.75 25.04 7.95
N ASP A 189 -4.59 24.81 8.97
CA ASP A 189 -5.19 25.88 9.78
C ASP A 189 -4.07 26.70 10.45
N LEU A 190 -3.09 26.05 11.09
CA LEU A 190 -1.93 26.71 11.70
C LEU A 190 -1.12 27.52 10.69
N ALA A 191 -0.90 26.99 9.48
CA ALA A 191 -0.18 27.72 8.43
C ALA A 191 -0.96 28.95 7.94
N GLU A 192 -2.30 28.88 7.87
CA GLU A 192 -3.13 30.04 7.53
C GLU A 192 -3.05 31.12 8.61
N PHE A 193 -3.11 30.76 9.90
CA PHE A 193 -2.92 31.71 11.02
C PHE A 193 -1.56 32.43 10.97
N GLU A 194 -0.46 31.70 10.73
CA GLU A 194 0.88 32.31 10.61
C GLU A 194 0.99 33.28 9.41
N THR A 195 0.31 33.00 8.29
CA THR A 195 0.30 33.92 7.13
C THR A 195 -0.54 35.17 7.34
N VAL A 196 -1.54 35.11 8.21
CA VAL A 196 -2.39 36.27 8.57
C VAL A 196 -1.67 37.16 9.59
N GLU A 197 -0.92 36.59 10.54
CA GLU A 197 -0.13 37.36 11.51
C GLU A 197 1.14 37.98 10.91
N ALA A 198 1.66 37.43 9.81
CA ALA A 198 2.84 37.97 9.11
C ALA A 198 2.53 39.15 8.15
N LYS A 199 1.29 39.66 8.15
CA LYS A 199 0.79 40.69 7.23
C LYS A 199 0.30 41.93 7.98
#